data_AF-A0A640XA87-F1
#
_entry.id   AF-A0A640XA87-F1
#
_cell.length_a   1.000
_cell.length_b   1.000
_cell.length_c   1.000
_cell.angle_alpha   90.00
_cell.angle_beta   90.00
_cell.angle_gamma   90.00
#
_symmetry.space_group_name_H-M   'P 1'
#
loop_
_entity.id
_entity.type
_entity.pdbx_description
1 polymer ?
#
loop_
_entity_poly.entity_id
_entity_poly.type
_entity_poly.pdbx_seq_one_letter_code
_entity_poly.pdbx_strand_id
1 'polypeptide(L)'
;MKPARLIDAQDEAHFGGKASKLAHSLRAGLPVPPGIALGTSHVEALAQSHKEALHHLREEFRALGGPCAVRSSAIGEDSEV
;
A
#
# COMPACT_ATOMS: atom_id res chain seq x y z
N MET A 1 3.57 9.90 9.18
CA MET A 1 3.42 8.53 8.59
C MET A 1 3.08 8.66 7.12
N LYS A 2 3.84 8.07 6.19
CA LYS A 2 3.63 8.22 4.74
C LYS A 2 3.31 6.88 4.07
N PRO A 3 2.53 6.87 2.98
CA PRO A 3 2.46 5.71 2.09
C PRO A 3 3.86 5.30 1.61
N ALA A 4 4.07 4.00 1.44
CA ALA A 4 5.31 3.47 0.89
C ALA A 4 5.19 3.33 -0.64
N ARG A 5 6.32 3.37 -1.36
CA ARG A 5 6.34 2.93 -2.76
C ARG A 5 6.00 1.43 -2.79
N LEU A 6 5.21 1.00 -3.78
CA LEU A 6 4.77 -0.39 -3.87
C LEU A 6 5.94 -1.38 -3.95
N ILE A 7 7.04 -1.01 -4.61
CA ILE A 7 8.26 -1.85 -4.71
C ILE A 7 8.93 -2.12 -3.35
N ASP A 8 8.67 -1.30 -2.33
CA ASP A 8 9.27 -1.42 -1.00
C ASP A 8 8.33 -2.13 0.01
N ALA A 9 7.08 -2.41 -0.38
CA ALA A 9 6.03 -2.91 0.50
C ALA A 9 6.06 -4.43 0.73
N GLN A 10 7.23 -5.00 1.04
CA GLN A 10 7.44 -6.45 1.13
C GLN A 10 6.96 -7.08 2.45
N ASP A 11 6.81 -6.29 3.51
CA ASP A 11 6.37 -6.79 4.82
C ASP A 11 4.86 -7.07 4.82
N GLU A 12 4.50 -8.35 4.76
CA GLU A 12 3.11 -8.79 4.77
C GLU A 12 2.39 -8.47 6.10
N ALA A 13 3.10 -8.46 7.23
CA ALA A 13 2.50 -8.09 8.51
C ALA A 13 2.17 -6.59 8.59
N HIS A 14 2.82 -5.77 7.77
CA HIS A 14 2.59 -4.33 7.74
C HIS A 14 1.69 -3.86 6.59
N PHE A 15 1.76 -4.51 5.42
CA PHE A 15 1.08 -4.08 4.20
C PHE A 15 0.03 -5.09 3.69
N GLY A 16 -0.03 -6.29 4.27
CA GLY A 16 -0.87 -7.40 3.80
C GLY A 16 -0.30 -8.13 2.59
N GLY A 17 -0.80 -9.35 2.36
CA GLY A 17 -0.23 -10.26 1.36
C GLY A 17 -0.34 -9.76 -0.08
N LYS A 18 -1.38 -8.96 -0.41
CA LYS A 18 -1.57 -8.47 -1.78
C LYS A 18 -0.52 -7.41 -2.16
N ALA A 19 -0.19 -6.50 -1.25
CA ALA A 19 0.84 -5.49 -1.48
C ALA A 19 2.23 -6.14 -1.52
N SER A 20 2.52 -7.05 -0.57
CA SER A 20 3.79 -7.78 -0.52
C SER A 20 4.05 -8.61 -1.79
N LYS A 21 3.06 -9.37 -2.27
CA LYS A 21 3.18 -10.14 -3.52
C LYS A 21 3.38 -9.26 -4.76
N LEU A 22 2.75 -8.07 -4.80
CA LEU A 22 2.99 -7.09 -5.89
C LEU A 22 4.39 -6.48 -5.80
N ALA A 23 4.86 -6.15 -4.59
CA ALA A 23 6.22 -5.68 -4.35
C ALA A 23 7.27 -6.71 -4.81
N HIS A 24 7.04 -7.98 -4.48
CA HIS A 24 7.88 -9.09 -4.93
C HIS A 24 7.89 -9.21 -6.45
N SER A 25 6.73 -9.13 -7.09
CA SER A 25 6.59 -9.17 -8.55
C SER A 25 7.33 -8.02 -9.25
N LEU A 26 7.21 -6.80 -8.73
CA LEU A 26 7.97 -5.63 -9.21
C LEU A 26 9.48 -5.86 -9.11
N ARG A 27 9.96 -6.37 -7.96
CA ARG A 27 11.39 -6.66 -7.74
C ARG A 27 11.92 -7.79 -8.63
N ALA A 28 11.06 -8.73 -9.00
CA ALA A 28 11.36 -9.78 -9.97
C ALA A 28 11.38 -9.28 -11.42
N GLY A 29 11.09 -7.99 -11.68
CA GLY A 29 11.07 -7.41 -13.03
C GLY A 29 9.81 -7.73 -13.82
N LEU A 30 8.75 -8.21 -13.18
CA LEU A 30 7.46 -8.42 -13.84
C LEU A 30 6.77 -7.07 -14.13
N PRO A 31 5.95 -6.98 -15.20
CA PRO A 31 5.33 -5.74 -15.63
C PRO A 31 4.12 -5.35 -14.76
N VAL A 32 4.36 -5.10 -13.49
CA VAL A 32 3.37 -4.59 -12.55
C VAL A 32 3.32 -3.07 -12.65
N PRO A 33 2.13 -2.43 -12.75
CA PRO A 33 2.04 -0.99 -12.72
C PRO A 33 2.63 -0.40 -11.43
N PRO A 34 3.35 0.74 -11.49
CA PRO A 34 3.83 1.41 -10.30
C PRO A 34 2.66 1.86 -9.42
N GLY A 35 2.91 1.96 -8.12
CA GLY A 35 1.89 2.36 -7.16
C GLY A 35 2.46 2.66 -5.80
N ILE A 36 1.56 2.88 -4.85
CA ILE A 36 1.87 3.05 -3.43
C ILE A 36 1.18 1.95 -2.61
N ALA A 37 1.70 1.67 -1.42
CA ALA A 37 1.10 0.80 -0.43
C ALA A 37 0.80 1.58 0.85
N LEU A 38 -0.38 1.35 1.41
CA LEU A 38 -0.77 1.90 2.71
C LEU A 38 -0.49 0.84 3.78
N GLY A 39 0.45 1.14 4.67
CA GLY A 39 0.70 0.28 5.83
C GLY A 39 -0.43 0.40 6.86
N THR A 40 -0.60 -0.61 7.71
CA THR A 40 -1.65 -0.67 8.74
C THR A 40 -1.71 0.59 9.60
N SER A 41 -0.58 1.03 10.11
CA SER A 41 -0.47 2.25 10.93
C SER A 41 -0.98 3.51 10.21
N HIS A 42 -0.76 3.61 8.89
CA HIS A 42 -1.27 4.71 8.08
C HIS A 42 -2.79 4.61 7.90
N VAL A 43 -3.32 3.39 7.68
CA VAL A 43 -4.76 3.14 7.58
C VAL A 43 -5.47 3.45 8.90
N GLU A 44 -4.90 3.06 10.04
CA GLU A 44 -5.43 3.39 11.37
C GLU A 44 -5.47 4.90 11.62
N ALA A 45 -4.41 5.63 11.24
CA ALA A 45 -4.37 7.07 11.35
C ALA A 45 -5.44 7.76 10.47
N LEU A 46 -5.70 7.23 9.28
CA LEU A 46 -6.79 7.70 8.41
C LEU A 46 -8.15 7.44 9.05
N ALA A 47 -8.36 6.26 9.65
CA ALA A 47 -9.58 5.94 10.37
C ALA A 47 -9.82 6.87 11.58
N GLN A 48 -8.75 7.30 12.23
CA GLN A 48 -8.77 8.29 13.32
C GLN A 48 -8.80 9.75 12.83
N SER A 49 -8.97 9.99 11.52
CA SER A 49 -9.04 11.32 10.91
C SER A 49 -7.81 12.20 11.13
N HIS A 50 -6.61 11.60 11.25
CA HIS A 50 -5.37 12.34 11.34
C HIS A 50 -5.09 13.12 10.05
N LYS A 51 -5.05 14.46 10.17
CA LYS A 51 -4.89 15.38 9.02
C LYS A 51 -3.59 15.17 8.25
N GLU A 52 -2.51 14.85 8.95
CA GLU A 52 -1.19 14.60 8.33
C GLU A 52 -1.22 13.36 7.42
N ALA A 53 -1.84 12.27 7.88
CA ALA A 53 -1.97 11.04 7.09
C ALA A 53 -2.78 11.30 5.80
N LEU A 54 -3.91 12.02 5.93
CA LEU A 54 -4.73 12.40 4.77
C LEU A 54 -3.99 13.34 3.82
N HIS A 55 -3.18 14.26 4.33
CA HIS A 55 -2.36 15.15 3.52
C HIS A 55 -1.36 14.36 2.67
N HIS A 56 -0.58 13.47 3.29
CA HIS A 56 0.38 12.63 2.56
C HIS A 56 -0.29 11.72 1.54
N LEU A 57 -1.44 11.12 1.87
CA LEU A 57 -2.18 10.33 0.91
C LEU A 57 -2.56 11.14 -0.34
N ARG A 58 -3.03 12.38 -0.16
CA ARG A 58 -3.38 13.28 -1.27
C ARG A 58 -2.17 13.67 -2.13
N GLU A 59 -1.00 13.88 -1.52
CA GLU A 59 0.24 14.15 -2.25
C GLU A 59 0.60 12.98 -3.17
N GLU A 60 0.53 11.74 -2.66
CA GLU A 60 0.83 10.54 -3.44
C GLU A 60 -0.18 10.30 -4.57
N PHE A 61 -1.48 10.50 -4.32
CA PHE A 61 -2.50 10.43 -5.38
C PHE A 61 -2.26 11.46 -6.49
N ARG A 62 -1.82 12.66 -6.13
CA ARG A 62 -1.46 13.69 -7.12
C ARG A 62 -0.25 13.25 -7.95
N ALA A 63 0.75 12.64 -7.32
CA ALA A 63 1.94 12.13 -7.99
C ALA A 63 1.64 10.96 -8.95
N LEU A 64 0.66 10.10 -8.62
CA LEU A 64 0.19 9.01 -9.49
C LEU A 64 -0.51 9.51 -10.76
N GLY A 65 -1.10 10.71 -10.73
CA GLY A 65 -1.49 11.45 -11.94
C GLY A 65 -2.65 10.87 -12.76
N GLY A 66 -3.42 9.90 -12.24
CA GLY A 66 -4.52 9.29 -12.99
C GLY A 66 -5.48 8.44 -12.16
N PRO A 67 -6.48 7.81 -12.79
CA PRO A 67 -7.34 6.84 -12.15
C PRO A 67 -6.51 5.73 -11.52
N CYS A 68 -6.73 5.47 -10.24
CA CYS A 68 -5.99 4.45 -9.49
C CYS A 68 -6.87 3.22 -9.29
N ALA A 69 -6.33 2.05 -9.60
CA ALA A 69 -6.93 0.79 -9.14
C ALA A 69 -6.58 0.58 -7.66
N VAL A 70 -7.58 0.23 -6.85
CA VAL A 70 -7.40 -0.04 -5.42
C VAL A 70 -7.61 -1.52 -5.17
N ARG A 71 -6.71 -2.13 -4.40
CA ARG A 71 -6.82 -3.53 -3.98
C ARG A 71 -6.54 -3.63 -2.49
N SER A 72 -7.53 -4.04 -1.71
CA SER A 72 -7.40 -4.27 -0.27
C SER A 72 -7.05 -5.72 0.03
N SER A 73 -6.28 -5.97 1.08
CA SER A 73 -6.16 -7.28 1.73
C SER A 73 -6.24 -7.11 3.23
N ALA A 74 -6.90 -8.06 3.90
CA ALA A 74 -6.66 -8.24 5.32
C ALA A 74 -5.29 -8.91 5.53
N ILE A 75 -4.64 -8.64 6.66
CA ILE A 75 -3.45 -9.40 7.06
C ILE A 75 -3.91 -10.82 7.36
N GLY A 76 -3.22 -11.82 6.78
CA GLY A 76 -3.54 -13.23 7.00
C GLY A 76 -4.83 -13.71 6.34
N GLU A 77 -5.43 -12.95 5.42
CA GLU A 77 -6.69 -13.31 4.72
C GLU A 77 -6.62 -14.70 4.06
N ASP A 78 -5.43 -15.09 3.59
CA ASP A 78 -5.17 -16.36 2.90
C ASP A 78 -4.23 -17.29 3.69
N SER A 79 -4.01 -17.04 4.99
CA SER A 79 -3.16 -17.92 5.81
C SER A 79 -3.95 -19.16 6.23
N GLU A 80 -3.44 -20.35 5.92
CA GLU A 80 -3.96 -21.57 6.55
C GLU A 80 -3.68 -21.51 8.06
N VAL A 81 -4.74 -21.78 8.83
CA VAL A 81 -4.77 -21.69 10.30
C VAL A 81 -3.79 -22.67 10.94
#